data_AF-A0A7C2W8X7-F1
#
_entry.id   AF-A0A7C2W8X7-F1
#
_cell.length_a   1.000
_cell.length_b   1.000
_cell.length_c   1.000
_cell.angle_alpha   90.00
_cell.angle_beta   90.00
_cell.angle_gamma   90.00
#
_symmetry.space_group_name_H-M   'P 1'
#
loop_
_entity.id
_entity.type
_entity.pdbx_description
1 polymer ?
#
loop_
_entity_poly.entity_id
_entity_poly.type
_entity_poly.pdbx_seq_one_letter_code
_entity_poly.pdbx_strand_id
1 'polypeptide(L)'
;MASDTIAAISTPPGEGGISIVRLSGPEAIRIADSVFRPARPDKKPTHVRSHTITYGHIVDPQSNQIIDEVLLSVMRAPYTYTREDIVEINCHGGAIVTAKILDLL
;
A
#
# COMPACT_ATOMS: atom_id res chain seq x y z
N MET A 1 -15.92 -19.29 -2.97
CA MET A 1 -14.59 -19.17 -3.61
C MET A 1 -13.96 -17.94 -2.99
N ALA A 2 -12.81 -18.07 -2.32
CA ALA A 2 -12.10 -16.87 -1.84
C ALA A 2 -11.56 -16.15 -3.08
N SER A 3 -11.83 -14.85 -3.22
CA SER A 3 -11.20 -14.03 -4.25
C SER A 3 -9.71 -13.87 -3.93
N ASP A 4 -8.87 -13.94 -4.95
CA ASP A 4 -7.46 -13.60 -4.81
C ASP A 4 -7.30 -12.10 -4.47
N THR A 5 -6.19 -11.75 -3.83
CA THR A 5 -5.83 -10.35 -3.64
C THR A 5 -5.02 -9.86 -4.84
N ILE A 6 -5.45 -8.76 -5.43
CA ILE A 6 -4.81 -8.13 -6.60
C ILE A 6 -4.06 -6.86 -6.19
N ALA A 7 -2.99 -6.55 -6.90
CA ALA A 7 -2.26 -5.29 -6.77
C ALA A 7 -2.00 -4.67 -8.15
N ALA A 8 -2.11 -3.34 -8.25
CA ALA A 8 -1.86 -2.62 -9.50
C ALA A 8 -1.51 -1.14 -9.28
N ILE A 9 -0.75 -0.58 -10.23
CA ILE A 9 -0.56 0.87 -10.35
C ILE A 9 -1.88 1.49 -10.79
N SER A 10 -2.40 2.42 -10.00
CA SER A 10 -3.73 3.04 -10.18
C SER A 10 -3.66 4.48 -10.72
N THR A 11 -2.46 4.99 -10.99
CA THR A 11 -2.21 6.30 -11.61
C THR A 11 -1.70 6.12 -13.05
N PRO A 12 -1.85 7.13 -13.93
CA PRO A 12 -1.30 7.08 -15.28
C PRO A 12 0.21 6.81 -15.28
N PRO A 13 0.74 6.10 -16.31
CA PRO A 13 2.16 5.87 -16.45
C PRO A 13 2.89 7.18 -16.76
N GLY A 14 4.13 7.30 -16.27
CA GLY A 14 4.99 8.46 -16.51
C GLY A 14 5.58 9.01 -15.22
N GLU A 15 6.07 10.25 -15.29
CA GLU A 15 6.61 10.98 -14.15
C GLU A 15 5.54 11.92 -13.58
N GLY A 16 5.41 11.91 -12.26
CA GLY A 16 4.53 12.81 -11.52
C GLY A 16 5.02 13.05 -10.10
N GLY A 17 4.37 13.96 -9.39
CA GLY A 17 4.67 14.15 -7.96
C GLY A 17 4.33 12.92 -7.12
N ILE A 18 3.22 12.25 -7.46
CA ILE A 18 2.68 11.09 -6.74
C ILE A 18 2.32 9.99 -7.73
N SER A 19 2.51 8.74 -7.30
CA SER A 19 1.96 7.54 -7.92
C SER A 19 1.25 6.70 -6.86
N ILE A 20 0.25 5.91 -7.28
CA ILE A 20 -0.55 5.09 -6.35
C ILE A 20 -0.44 3.63 -6.75
N VAL A 21 0.00 2.78 -5.81
CA VAL A 21 -0.13 1.33 -5.90
C VAL A 21 -1.26 0.88 -4.99
N ARG A 22 -2.27 0.19 -5.55
CA ARG A 22 -3.47 -0.24 -4.82
C ARG A 22 -3.51 -1.76 -4.71
N LEU A 23 -3.82 -2.25 -3.51
CA LEU A 23 -4.20 -3.63 -3.26
C LEU A 23 -5.71 -3.73 -3.02
N SER A 24 -6.35 -4.80 -3.51
CA SER A 24 -7.75 -5.14 -3.21
C SER A 24 -7.88 -6.64 -2.97
N GLY A 25 -8.51 -7.03 -1.87
CA GLY A 25 -8.81 -8.42 -1.57
C GLY A 25 -8.59 -8.80 -0.10
N PRO A 26 -8.87 -10.06 0.27
CA PRO A 26 -8.84 -10.51 1.66
C PRO A 26 -7.47 -10.37 2.34
N GLU A 27 -6.38 -10.35 1.58
CA GLU A 27 -5.01 -10.29 2.11
C GLU A 27 -4.40 -8.89 2.02
N ALA A 28 -5.11 -7.90 1.46
CA ALA A 28 -4.57 -6.56 1.15
C ALA A 28 -3.92 -5.89 2.37
N ILE A 29 -4.58 -5.94 3.53
CA ILE A 29 -4.06 -5.35 4.77
C ILE A 29 -2.84 -6.13 5.29
N ARG A 30 -2.85 -7.46 5.22
CA ARG A 30 -1.75 -8.30 5.72
C ARG A 30 -0.49 -8.13 4.87
N ILE A 31 -0.64 -8.12 3.54
CA ILE A 31 0.47 -7.87 2.60
C ILE A 31 1.06 -6.49 2.89
N ALA A 32 0.24 -5.45 2.99
CA ALA A 32 0.69 -4.11 3.33
C ALA A 32 1.43 -4.04 4.68
N ASP A 33 0.97 -4.76 5.70
CA ASP A 33 1.60 -4.81 7.02
C ASP A 33 3.04 -5.36 6.99
N SER A 34 3.32 -6.26 6.04
CA SER A 34 4.62 -6.92 5.86
C SER A 34 5.68 -6.02 5.21
N VAL A 35 5.26 -5.09 4.34
CA VAL A 35 6.17 -4.18 3.60
C VAL A 35 6.18 -2.76 4.16
N PHE A 36 5.17 -2.35 4.93
CA PHE A 36 5.07 -1.01 5.47
C PHE A 36 5.62 -0.89 6.90
N ARG A 37 6.50 0.08 7.08
CA ARG A 37 7.02 0.53 8.38
C ARG A 37 6.42 1.90 8.72
N PRO A 38 5.43 1.97 9.62
CA PRO A 38 4.86 3.26 10.04
C PRO A 38 5.90 4.08 10.81
N ALA A 39 5.83 5.41 10.69
CA ALA A 39 6.68 6.30 11.49
C ALA A 39 6.36 6.22 13.00
N ARG A 40 5.12 5.83 13.34
CA ARG A 40 4.69 5.54 14.72
C ARG A 40 4.39 4.04 14.84
N PRO A 41 5.06 3.29 15.74
CA PRO A 41 4.93 1.83 15.81
C PRO A 41 3.49 1.30 15.99
N ASP A 42 2.61 2.07 16.63
CA ASP A 42 1.20 1.74 16.86
C ASP A 42 0.31 1.94 15.63
N LYS A 43 0.86 2.41 14.50
CA LYS A 43 0.13 2.71 13.26
C LYS A 43 0.35 1.69 12.15
N LYS A 44 0.55 0.42 12.52
CA LYS A 44 0.56 -0.69 11.56
C LYS A 44 -0.80 -0.78 10.82
N PRO A 45 -0.84 -1.13 9.51
CA PRO A 45 -2.07 -1.24 8.72
C PRO A 45 -3.17 -2.07 9.40
N THR A 46 -2.77 -3.15 10.07
CA THR A 46 -3.66 -4.02 10.86
C THR A 46 -4.36 -3.31 12.02
N HIS A 47 -3.73 -2.30 12.63
CA HIS A 47 -4.20 -1.61 13.85
C HIS A 47 -4.90 -0.27 13.60
N VAL A 48 -4.71 0.35 12.43
CA VAL A 48 -5.32 1.66 12.14
C VAL A 48 -6.80 1.52 11.77
N ARG A 49 -7.60 2.55 12.03
CA ARG A 49 -9.01 2.58 11.63
C ARG A 49 -9.15 2.64 10.10
N SER A 50 -10.27 2.14 9.59
CA SER A 50 -10.63 2.31 8.19
C SER A 50 -10.73 3.79 7.80
N HIS A 51 -10.48 4.09 6.53
CA HIS A 51 -10.53 5.42 5.93
C HIS A 51 -9.60 6.41 6.64
N THR A 52 -8.40 5.96 7.00
CA THR A 52 -7.35 6.80 7.58
C THR A 52 -6.06 6.68 6.77
N ILE A 53 -5.27 7.75 6.81
CA ILE A 53 -3.96 7.85 6.17
C ILE A 53 -2.89 7.78 7.25
N THR A 54 -1.84 7.00 6.99
CA THR A 54 -0.69 6.84 7.87
C THR A 54 0.59 7.13 7.11
N TYR A 55 1.45 7.96 7.69
CA TYR A 55 2.78 8.25 7.17
C TYR A 55 3.81 7.18 7.62
N GLY A 56 4.70 6.80 6.71
CA GLY A 56 5.76 5.84 6.98
C GLY A 56 6.60 5.54 5.74
N HIS A 57 7.19 4.35 5.72
CA HIS A 57 8.07 3.92 4.64
C HIS A 57 7.66 2.56 4.10
N ILE A 58 7.83 2.35 2.81
CA ILE A 58 7.88 0.99 2.24
C ILE A 58 9.31 0.48 2.41
N VAL A 59 9.43 -0.73 2.94
CA VAL A 59 10.71 -1.39 3.23
C VAL A 59 10.67 -2.79 2.62
N ASP A 60 11.74 -3.14 1.92
CA ASP A 60 11.94 -4.51 1.45
C ASP A 60 12.16 -5.43 2.67
N PRO A 61 11.29 -6.44 2.89
CA PRO A 61 11.37 -7.32 4.06
C PRO A 61 12.61 -8.24 4.03
N GLN A 62 13.21 -8.50 2.86
CA GLN A 62 14.40 -9.36 2.74
C GLN A 62 15.68 -8.58 3.03
N SER A 63 15.83 -7.39 2.44
CA SER A 63 17.05 -6.59 2.55
C SER A 63 17.01 -5.53 3.66
N ASN A 64 15.83 -5.26 4.23
CA ASN A 64 15.57 -4.16 5.16
C ASN A 64 15.84 -2.77 4.54
N GLN A 65 15.96 -2.68 3.21
CA GLN A 65 16.17 -1.43 2.48
C GLN A 65 14.88 -0.60 2.45
N ILE A 66 14.97 0.69 2.78
CA ILE A 66 13.88 1.65 2.54
C ILE A 66 13.74 1.87 1.04
N ILE A 67 12.55 1.63 0.51
CA ILE A 67 12.22 1.82 -0.90
C ILE A 67 11.72 3.24 -1.14
N ASP A 68 10.79 3.69 -0.30
CA ASP A 68 10.21 5.03 -0.41
C ASP A 68 9.60 5.50 0.91
N GLU A 69 9.47 6.81 1.03
CA GLU A 69 8.65 7.49 2.03
C GLU A 69 7.24 7.69 1.45
N VAL A 70 6.20 7.24 2.15
CA VAL A 70 4.84 7.13 1.59
C VAL A 70 3.75 7.57 2.56
N LEU A 71 2.57 7.84 1.98
CA LEU A 71 1.30 7.88 2.70
C LEU A 71 0.48 6.63 2.36
N LEU A 72 0.16 5.83 3.39
CA LEU A 72 -0.61 4.60 3.25
C LEU A 72 -2.04 4.79 3.76
N SER A 73 -3.01 4.50 2.91
CA SER A 73 -4.44 4.55 3.25
C SER A 73 -4.97 3.13 3.46
N VAL A 74 -5.66 2.89 4.58
CA VAL A 74 -6.37 1.62 4.83
C VAL A 74 -7.87 1.85 4.72
N MET A 75 -8.56 1.07 3.88
CA MET A 75 -10.01 1.10 3.73
C MET A 75 -10.55 -0.32 3.84
N ARG A 76 -11.36 -0.59 4.86
CA ARG A 76 -11.96 -1.90 5.10
C ARG A 76 -13.30 -2.05 4.39
N ALA A 77 -13.58 -3.26 3.95
CA ALA A 77 -14.89 -3.66 3.45
C ALA A 77 -16.01 -3.33 4.47
N PRO A 78 -17.26 -3.14 4.02
CA PRO A 78 -17.72 -3.13 2.62
C PRO A 78 -17.71 -1.72 1.98
N TYR A 79 -17.11 -0.73 2.63
CA TYR A 79 -17.21 0.68 2.24
C TYR A 79 -16.02 1.13 1.37
N THR A 80 -15.78 0.37 0.30
CA THR A 80 -14.66 0.55 -0.62
C THR A 80 -15.12 0.44 -2.08
N TYR A 81 -14.25 0.78 -3.04
CA TYR A 81 -14.56 0.72 -4.47
C TYR A 81 -14.94 -0.70 -4.94
N THR A 82 -14.19 -1.71 -4.48
CA THR A 82 -14.38 -3.12 -4.85
C THR A 82 -15.27 -3.89 -3.88
N ARG A 83 -15.69 -3.27 -2.76
CA ARG A 83 -16.35 -3.92 -1.61
C ARG A 83 -15.47 -4.88 -0.80
N GLU A 84 -14.19 -4.96 -1.14
CA GLU A 84 -13.18 -5.73 -0.41
C GLU A 84 -12.32 -4.79 0.45
N ASP A 85 -11.42 -5.36 1.26
CA ASP A 85 -10.38 -4.57 1.90
C ASP A 85 -9.44 -3.99 0.84
N ILE A 86 -9.14 -2.70 0.95
CA ILE A 86 -8.25 -1.94 0.06
C ILE A 86 -7.14 -1.29 0.88
N VAL A 87 -5.92 -1.37 0.35
CA VAL A 87 -4.81 -0.53 0.77
C VAL A 87 -4.31 0.28 -0.41
N GLU A 88 -4.06 1.56 -0.21
CA GLU A 88 -3.41 2.42 -1.21
C GLU A 88 -2.09 2.96 -0.67
N ILE A 89 -1.03 2.76 -1.43
CA ILE A 89 0.31 3.27 -1.16
C ILE A 89 0.52 4.46 -2.10
N ASN A 90 0.51 5.67 -1.53
CA ASN A 90 0.79 6.91 -2.24
C ASN A 90 2.29 7.19 -2.11
N CYS A 91 3.03 6.89 -3.16
CA CYS A 91 4.49 6.99 -3.24
C CYS A 91 4.92 8.15 -4.15
N HIS A 92 6.22 8.45 -4.19
CA HIS A 92 6.75 9.38 -5.17
C HIS A 92 6.47 8.88 -6.59
N GLY A 93 6.12 9.79 -7.50
CA GLY A 93 5.67 9.45 -8.85
C GLY A 93 6.77 9.06 -9.84
N GLY A 94 7.87 8.46 -9.39
CA GLY A 94 8.90 7.90 -10.24
C GLY A 94 8.52 6.50 -10.72
N ALA A 95 8.72 6.21 -12.01
CA ALA A 95 8.40 4.88 -12.57
C ALA A 95 9.12 3.73 -11.87
N ILE A 96 10.41 3.92 -11.54
CA ILE A 96 11.25 2.91 -10.89
C ILE A 96 10.73 2.60 -9.47
N VAL A 97 10.47 3.63 -8.66
CA VAL A 97 10.01 3.43 -7.28
C VAL A 97 8.62 2.81 -7.24
N THR A 98 7.72 3.24 -8.13
CA THR A 98 6.37 2.68 -8.25
C THR A 98 6.41 1.20 -8.60
N ALA A 99 7.20 0.82 -9.62
CA ALA A 99 7.35 -0.58 -10.03
C ALA A 99 7.97 -1.43 -8.91
N LYS A 100 9.01 -0.91 -8.24
CA LYS A 100 9.64 -1.62 -7.13
C LYS A 100 8.69 -1.84 -5.95
N ILE A 101 7.79 -0.89 -5.66
CA ILE A 101 6.75 -1.08 -4.65
C ILE A 101 5.78 -2.18 -5.10
N LEU A 102 5.33 -2.19 -6.36
CA LEU A 102 4.44 -3.22 -6.88
C LEU A 102 5.07 -4.63 -6.79
N ASP A 103 6.35 -4.77 -7.12
CA ASP A 103 7.06 -6.05 -7.08
C ASP A 103 7.21 -6.64 -5.65
N LEU A 104 7.02 -5.83 -4.60
CA LEU A 104 7.09 -6.27 -3.21
C LEU A 104 5.76 -6.82 -2.65
N LEU A 105 4.65 -6.64 -3.39
CA LEU A 105 3.29 -6.99 -2.94
C LEU A 105 2.90 -8.40 -3.40
#